data_AF-F0SV57-F1
#
_entry.id   AF-F0SV57-F1
#
_cell.length_a   1.000
_cell.length_b   1.000
_cell.length_c   1.000
_cell.angle_alpha   90.00
_cell.angle_beta   90.00
_cell.angle_gamma   90.00
#
_symmetry.space_group_name_H-M   'P 1'
#
loop_
_entity.id
_entity.type
_entity.pdbx_description
1 polymer ?
#
loop_
_entity_poly.entity_id
_entity_poly.type
_entity_poly.pdbx_seq_one_letter_code
_entity_poly.pdbx_strand_id
1 'polypeptide(L)'
;MNSIYLPLYGDLATSKITKYISPRISGLEICSINDNQALEEIKEFSIRSDLIVGIHYPLFANRPKGPMLLSSDKTITDSHWRILEDDIKEAAHLNAQYFLIHVPKPVLVNRNIDLQYWRFSDKKDWQFSDQYMHLKSTLCANIEIFFSMLSKLSKKYNIKIYLENDLISTNLDLQNILCSMLEKYNQIKLCLDIGRLHLQAALDVDFSILQFIQLLGKCTRHVHLWNSSKVHNITGGHYPAIKRLDNIPGWADVAEILKAIKCQSDDFSVLLEHHLMLLKPAEAFLYYEYVQFMLEEK
;
A
#
# COMPACT_ATOMS: atom_id res chain seq x y z
N MET A 1 18.84 -3.64 9.24
CA MET A 1 18.01 -2.45 9.53
C MET A 1 16.99 -2.35 8.41
N ASN A 2 15.72 -2.20 8.76
CA ASN A 2 14.64 -1.98 7.79
C ASN A 2 14.83 -0.61 7.13
N SER A 3 14.71 -0.56 5.80
CA SER A 3 14.85 0.69 5.04
C SER A 3 13.62 1.58 5.23
N ILE A 4 13.82 2.89 5.43
CA ILE A 4 12.73 3.86 5.60
C ILE A 4 12.58 4.70 4.33
N TYR A 5 11.35 4.85 3.85
CA TYR A 5 10.99 5.58 2.64
C TYR A 5 10.11 6.78 3.00
N LEU A 6 10.18 7.84 2.19
CA LEU A 6 9.24 8.95 2.24
C LEU A 6 8.32 8.96 1.02
N PRO A 7 7.04 9.35 1.19
CA PRO A 7 6.14 9.48 0.07
C PRO A 7 6.41 10.77 -0.72
N LEU A 8 6.27 10.70 -2.04
CA LEU A 8 6.27 11.82 -2.96
C LEU A 8 5.01 11.76 -3.83
N TYR A 9 4.01 12.55 -3.43
CA TYR A 9 2.70 12.63 -4.11
C TYR A 9 2.62 13.86 -5.01
N GLY A 10 2.32 13.65 -6.30
CA GLY A 10 2.03 14.72 -7.25
C GLY A 10 3.12 15.80 -7.35
N ASP A 11 2.70 17.07 -7.40
CA ASP A 11 3.58 18.24 -7.53
C ASP A 11 4.36 18.60 -6.26
N LEU A 12 4.57 17.63 -5.36
CA LEU A 12 5.50 17.86 -4.28
C LEU A 12 6.91 17.98 -4.88
N ALA A 13 7.27 19.22 -5.22
CA ALA A 13 8.56 19.54 -5.79
C ALA A 13 9.68 18.92 -4.95
N THR A 14 10.67 18.34 -5.61
CA THR A 14 11.84 17.74 -4.96
C THR A 14 12.53 18.72 -3.99
N SER A 15 12.42 20.02 -4.23
CA SER A 15 12.85 21.08 -3.31
C SER A 15 12.15 21.05 -1.95
N LYS A 16 10.87 20.69 -1.89
CA LYS A 16 10.09 20.57 -0.65
C LYS A 16 10.44 19.32 0.14
N ILE A 17 10.78 18.20 -0.52
CA ILE A 17 11.14 16.96 0.18
C ILE A 17 12.58 17.00 0.70
N THR A 18 13.47 17.79 0.08
CA THR A 18 14.89 17.87 0.44
C THR A 18 15.11 18.18 1.92
N LYS A 19 14.29 19.06 2.53
CA LYS A 19 14.37 19.42 3.96
C LYS A 19 13.98 18.28 4.92
N TYR A 20 13.36 17.21 4.41
CA TYR A 20 12.94 16.03 5.16
C TYR A 20 13.86 14.83 4.93
N ILE A 21 14.82 14.93 4.00
CA ILE A 21 15.82 13.89 3.76
C ILE A 21 16.85 13.91 4.91
N SER A 22 17.17 12.72 5.41
CA SER A 22 18.19 12.51 6.43
C SER A 22 18.91 11.18 6.13
N PRO A 23 20.05 10.88 6.76
CA PRO A 23 20.72 9.59 6.61
C PRO A 23 19.87 8.36 6.98
N ARG A 24 18.73 8.56 7.68
CA ARG A 24 17.77 7.49 7.99
C ARG A 24 16.86 7.14 6.81
N ILE A 25 16.71 8.01 5.82
CA ILE A 25 15.84 7.79 4.66
C ILE A 25 16.64 7.11 3.55
N SER A 26 16.19 5.93 3.15
CA SER A 26 16.82 5.11 2.11
C SER A 26 16.16 5.26 0.75
N GLY A 27 14.95 5.81 0.68
CA GLY A 27 14.24 5.90 -0.58
C GLY A 27 12.98 6.76 -0.57
N LEU A 28 12.35 6.81 -1.74
CA LEU A 28 11.11 7.49 -2.02
C LEU A 28 10.11 6.51 -2.60
N GLU A 29 8.84 6.63 -2.22
CA GLU A 29 7.73 6.04 -2.97
C GLU A 29 6.96 7.14 -3.68
N ILE A 30 6.80 7.01 -5.00
CA ILE A 30 6.25 8.06 -5.87
C ILE A 30 4.89 7.63 -6.40
N CYS A 31 3.91 8.54 -6.40
CA CYS A 31 2.71 8.35 -7.21
C CYS A 31 2.02 9.66 -7.60
N SER A 32 1.07 9.52 -8.51
CA SER A 32 0.21 10.59 -9.03
C SER A 32 0.98 11.81 -9.54
N ILE A 33 2.11 11.62 -10.22
CA ILE A 33 2.88 12.71 -10.84
C ILE A 33 2.12 13.32 -12.02
N ASN A 34 2.37 14.58 -12.32
CA ASN A 34 1.62 15.26 -13.38
C ASN A 34 2.03 14.83 -14.79
N ASP A 35 3.33 14.70 -15.03
CA ASP A 35 3.89 14.47 -16.35
C ASP A 35 5.28 13.82 -16.31
N ASN A 36 5.85 13.58 -17.49
CA ASN A 36 7.17 12.99 -17.66
C ASN A 36 8.30 13.93 -17.25
N GLN A 37 8.11 15.25 -17.27
CA GLN A 37 9.15 16.18 -16.84
C GLN A 37 9.37 16.05 -15.32
N ALA A 38 8.28 16.02 -14.55
CA ALA A 38 8.35 15.75 -13.11
C ALA A 38 9.04 14.40 -12.83
N LEU A 39 8.82 13.40 -13.68
CA LEU A 39 9.43 12.09 -13.55
C LEU A 39 10.95 12.11 -13.71
N GLU A 40 11.45 12.82 -14.73
CA GLU A 40 12.89 12.99 -14.93
C GLU A 40 13.54 13.80 -13.80
N GLU A 41 12.87 14.84 -13.30
CA GLU A 41 13.36 15.61 -12.14
C GLU A 41 13.51 14.72 -10.89
N ILE A 42 12.56 13.80 -10.67
CA ILE A 42 12.64 12.85 -9.56
C ILE A 42 13.77 11.84 -9.78
N LYS A 43 13.97 11.36 -11.00
CA LYS A 43 15.06 10.46 -11.36
C LYS A 43 16.44 11.08 -11.11
N GLU A 44 16.63 12.33 -11.54
CA GLU A 44 17.88 13.05 -11.28
C GLU A 44 18.09 13.30 -9.79
N PHE A 45 17.02 13.67 -9.08
CA PHE A 45 17.06 13.88 -7.63
C PHE A 45 17.43 12.60 -6.88
N SER A 46 16.85 11.46 -7.24
CA SER A 46 17.11 10.18 -6.57
C SER A 46 18.53 9.70 -6.80
N ILE A 47 19.06 9.82 -8.02
CA ILE A 47 20.45 9.48 -8.35
C ILE A 47 21.42 10.37 -7.56
N ARG A 48 21.20 11.69 -7.55
CA ARG A 48 22.08 12.64 -6.83
C ARG A 48 22.07 12.42 -5.32
N SER A 49 20.95 11.93 -4.79
CA SER A 49 20.75 11.75 -3.35
C SER A 49 20.97 10.31 -2.88
N ASP A 50 21.37 9.40 -3.78
CA ASP A 50 21.51 7.95 -3.54
C ASP A 50 20.24 7.33 -2.92
N LEU A 51 19.07 7.73 -3.42
CA LEU A 51 17.77 7.27 -2.93
C LEU A 51 17.20 6.17 -3.83
N ILE A 52 16.71 5.10 -3.19
CA ILE A 52 15.95 4.06 -3.87
C ILE A 52 14.58 4.63 -4.27
N VAL A 53 14.08 4.23 -5.44
CA VAL A 53 12.73 4.59 -5.90
C VAL A 53 11.80 3.38 -5.88
N GLY A 54 10.63 3.54 -5.28
CA GLY A 54 9.45 2.70 -5.45
C GLY A 54 8.32 3.49 -6.12
N ILE A 55 7.45 2.79 -6.84
CA ILE A 55 6.28 3.41 -7.48
C ILE A 55 5.01 2.85 -6.85
N HIS A 56 4.09 3.74 -6.52
CA HIS A 56 2.73 3.42 -6.09
C HIS A 56 1.75 3.78 -7.21
N TYR A 57 0.79 2.89 -7.46
CA TYR A 57 -0.19 3.11 -8.52
C TYR A 57 -1.30 4.08 -8.09
N PRO A 58 -1.70 5.03 -8.95
CA PRO A 58 -1.19 5.24 -10.30
C PRO A 58 0.09 6.07 -10.33
N LEU A 59 0.96 5.81 -11.32
CA LEU A 59 2.16 6.63 -11.50
C LEU A 59 1.77 8.07 -11.86
N PHE A 60 0.88 8.25 -12.83
CA PHE A 60 0.43 9.56 -13.29
C PHE A 60 -0.93 9.98 -12.72
N ALA A 61 -1.09 11.27 -12.40
CA ALA A 61 -2.28 11.85 -11.78
C ALA A 61 -3.56 11.68 -12.62
N ASN A 62 -3.41 11.61 -13.95
CA ASN A 62 -4.51 11.49 -14.90
C ASN A 62 -5.03 10.05 -15.08
N ARG A 63 -4.43 9.06 -14.41
CA ARG A 63 -4.86 7.66 -14.45
C ARG A 63 -5.94 7.38 -13.39
N PRO A 64 -6.70 6.28 -13.53
CA PRO A 64 -7.61 5.81 -12.49
C PRO A 64 -6.88 5.57 -11.16
N LYS A 65 -7.51 5.91 -10.04
CA LYS A 65 -6.92 5.74 -8.70
C LYS A 65 -6.85 4.29 -8.23
N GLY A 66 -7.70 3.42 -8.75
CA GLY A 66 -7.74 1.99 -8.41
C GLY A 66 -7.53 1.10 -9.63
N PRO A 67 -6.65 0.09 -9.56
CA PRO A 67 -6.45 -0.84 -10.67
C PRO A 67 -7.54 -1.92 -10.61
N MET A 68 -8.65 -1.71 -11.32
CA MET A 68 -9.85 -2.57 -11.41
C MET A 68 -9.62 -3.93 -12.11
N LEU A 69 -8.57 -4.64 -11.72
CA LEU A 69 -8.04 -5.83 -12.37
C LEU A 69 -8.81 -7.11 -12.02
N LEU A 70 -9.62 -7.09 -10.96
CA LEU A 70 -10.50 -8.19 -10.55
C LEU A 70 -11.99 -7.93 -10.86
N SER A 71 -12.29 -6.89 -11.63
CA SER A 71 -13.65 -6.58 -12.08
C SER A 71 -14.25 -7.74 -12.89
N SER A 72 -15.57 -7.95 -12.78
CA SER A 72 -16.31 -8.87 -13.66
C SER A 72 -16.48 -8.33 -15.08
N ASP A 73 -16.32 -7.02 -15.28
CA ASP A 73 -16.39 -6.39 -16.60
C ASP A 73 -15.04 -6.47 -17.30
N LYS A 74 -14.99 -7.32 -18.35
CA LYS A 74 -13.78 -7.56 -19.14
C LYS A 74 -13.25 -6.29 -19.82
N THR A 75 -14.13 -5.37 -20.23
CA THR A 75 -13.72 -4.13 -20.89
C THR A 75 -12.96 -3.25 -19.91
N ILE A 76 -13.45 -3.17 -18.66
CA ILE A 76 -12.78 -2.49 -17.57
C ILE A 76 -11.42 -3.15 -17.29
N THR A 77 -11.39 -4.46 -17.07
CA THR A 77 -10.12 -5.15 -16.76
C THR A 77 -9.08 -4.97 -17.87
N ASP A 78 -9.48 -5.12 -19.14
CA ASP A 78 -8.56 -5.00 -20.29
C ASP A 78 -7.96 -3.59 -20.37
N SER A 79 -8.76 -2.55 -20.10
CA SER A 79 -8.27 -1.16 -20.09
C SER A 79 -7.31 -0.90 -18.93
N HIS A 80 -7.60 -1.40 -17.73
CA HIS A 80 -6.74 -1.22 -16.55
C HIS A 80 -5.44 -2.03 -16.66
N TRP A 81 -5.45 -3.21 -17.30
CA TRP A 81 -4.22 -3.95 -17.59
C TRP A 81 -3.27 -3.18 -18.50
N ARG A 82 -3.79 -2.51 -19.54
CA ARG A 82 -2.97 -1.67 -20.43
C ARG A 82 -2.36 -0.49 -19.68
N ILE A 83 -3.16 0.21 -18.89
CA ILE A 83 -2.71 1.35 -18.08
C ILE A 83 -1.64 0.89 -17.07
N LEU A 84 -1.87 -0.24 -16.39
CA LEU A 84 -0.91 -0.79 -15.44
C LEU A 84 0.42 -1.13 -16.13
N GLU A 85 0.37 -1.79 -17.29
CA GLU A 85 1.58 -2.14 -18.03
C GLU A 85 2.35 -0.90 -18.49
N ASP A 86 1.66 0.15 -18.94
CA ASP A 86 2.30 1.43 -19.27
C ASP A 86 3.01 2.03 -18.04
N ASP A 87 2.35 2.10 -16.89
CA ASP A 87 2.94 2.63 -15.66
C ASP A 87 4.12 1.78 -15.17
N ILE A 88 4.04 0.44 -15.29
CA ILE A 88 5.14 -0.48 -14.94
C ILE A 88 6.34 -0.27 -15.87
N LYS A 89 6.10 -0.05 -17.16
CA LYS A 89 7.16 0.22 -18.13
C LYS A 89 7.90 1.51 -17.78
N GLU A 90 7.17 2.58 -17.43
CA GLU A 90 7.80 3.83 -17.00
C GLU A 90 8.52 3.69 -15.65
N ALA A 91 7.96 2.92 -14.71
CA ALA A 91 8.65 2.58 -13.46
C ALA A 91 9.98 1.85 -13.71
N ALA A 92 10.04 0.96 -14.70
CA ALA A 92 11.28 0.30 -15.09
C ALA A 92 12.29 1.27 -15.71
N HIS A 93 11.86 2.26 -16.51
CA HIS A 93 12.74 3.32 -17.04
C HIS A 93 13.37 4.21 -15.95
N LEU A 94 12.74 4.28 -14.77
CA LEU A 94 13.26 4.95 -13.58
C LEU A 94 14.21 4.08 -12.76
N ASN A 95 14.39 2.82 -13.13
CA ASN A 95 15.03 1.80 -12.28
C ASN A 95 14.34 1.67 -10.91
N ALA A 96 13.01 1.81 -10.86
CA ALA A 96 12.27 1.59 -9.62
C ALA A 96 12.46 0.15 -9.13
N GLN A 97 12.67 -0.02 -7.83
CA GLN A 97 12.89 -1.33 -7.23
C GLN A 97 11.61 -2.16 -7.11
N TYR A 98 10.47 -1.47 -6.96
CA TYR A 98 9.17 -2.10 -6.89
C TYR A 98 8.07 -1.22 -7.48
N PHE A 99 6.99 -1.87 -7.87
CA PHE A 99 5.73 -1.28 -8.29
C PHE A 99 4.61 -1.82 -7.39
N LEU A 100 3.87 -0.94 -6.75
CA LEU A 100 2.87 -1.27 -5.76
C LEU A 100 1.46 -0.93 -6.28
N ILE A 101 0.50 -1.83 -6.03
CA ILE A 101 -0.91 -1.64 -6.36
C ILE A 101 -1.84 -2.00 -5.21
N HIS A 102 -2.91 -1.24 -5.02
CA HIS A 102 -3.99 -1.62 -4.11
C HIS A 102 -4.77 -2.83 -4.62
N VAL A 103 -5.02 -3.79 -3.73
CA VAL A 103 -5.86 -4.96 -3.98
C VAL A 103 -6.70 -5.33 -2.74
N PRO A 104 -7.84 -6.01 -2.93
CA PRO A 104 -8.51 -6.28 -4.20
C PRO A 104 -9.23 -5.04 -4.76
N LYS A 105 -9.41 -4.99 -6.09
CA LYS A 105 -10.18 -3.95 -6.78
C LYS A 105 -11.06 -4.56 -7.90
N PRO A 106 -12.40 -4.50 -7.79
CA PRO A 106 -13.17 -3.92 -6.69
C PRO A 106 -12.98 -4.68 -5.37
N VAL A 107 -13.14 -3.94 -4.27
CA VAL A 107 -13.21 -4.48 -2.91
C VAL A 107 -14.53 -5.22 -2.71
N LEU A 108 -14.51 -6.36 -2.04
CA LEU A 108 -15.72 -7.07 -1.60
C LEU A 108 -16.01 -6.75 -0.13
N VAL A 109 -17.11 -6.06 0.12
CA VAL A 109 -17.48 -5.50 1.42
C VAL A 109 -18.69 -6.25 2.01
N ASN A 110 -18.69 -6.51 3.31
CA ASN A 110 -19.87 -7.04 4.00
C ASN A 110 -20.90 -5.94 4.28
N ARG A 111 -22.20 -6.30 4.34
CA ARG A 111 -23.29 -5.33 4.54
C ARG A 111 -23.28 -4.64 5.90
N ASN A 112 -22.63 -5.24 6.89
CA ASN A 112 -22.54 -4.71 8.26
C ASN A 112 -21.46 -3.64 8.44
N ILE A 113 -20.58 -3.43 7.45
CA ILE A 113 -19.53 -2.43 7.52
C ILE A 113 -20.11 -1.05 7.24
N ASP A 114 -19.88 -0.11 8.16
CA ASP A 114 -20.26 1.28 7.96
C ASP A 114 -19.25 2.01 7.05
N LEU A 115 -19.57 2.02 5.76
CA LEU A 115 -18.72 2.59 4.72
C LEU A 115 -18.57 4.11 4.78
N GLN A 116 -19.33 4.85 5.61
CA GLN A 116 -19.18 6.30 5.70
C GLN A 116 -17.79 6.73 6.21
N TYR A 117 -17.14 5.84 6.96
CA TYR A 117 -15.80 6.04 7.49
C TYR A 117 -14.69 5.46 6.59
N TRP A 118 -15.04 4.83 5.47
CA TRP A 118 -14.09 4.32 4.47
C TRP A 118 -14.11 5.19 3.21
N ARG A 119 -12.94 5.53 2.69
CA ARG A 119 -12.82 6.45 1.54
C ARG A 119 -12.51 5.68 0.26
N PHE A 120 -13.54 5.42 -0.53
CA PHE A 120 -13.41 4.96 -1.91
C PHE A 120 -13.27 6.15 -2.86
N SER A 121 -12.49 5.99 -3.93
CA SER A 121 -12.32 7.03 -4.94
C SER A 121 -13.49 7.05 -5.94
N ASP A 122 -14.06 5.88 -6.21
CA ASP A 122 -15.21 5.71 -7.11
C ASP A 122 -16.21 4.70 -6.52
N LYS A 123 -17.49 4.79 -6.90
CA LYS A 123 -18.52 3.80 -6.54
C LYS A 123 -18.20 2.41 -7.08
N LYS A 124 -17.41 2.32 -8.15
CA LYS A 124 -16.94 1.06 -8.73
C LYS A 124 -15.85 0.40 -7.91
N ASP A 125 -15.18 1.11 -6.99
CA ASP A 125 -14.08 0.56 -6.20
C ASP A 125 -14.50 -0.54 -5.23
N TRP A 126 -15.80 -0.73 -5.00
CA TRP A 126 -16.32 -1.71 -4.07
C TRP A 126 -17.66 -2.28 -4.52
N GLN A 127 -17.96 -3.48 -4.03
CA GLN A 127 -19.22 -4.19 -4.22
C GLN A 127 -19.55 -5.01 -2.95
N PHE A 128 -20.82 -5.37 -2.76
CA PHE A 128 -21.15 -6.24 -1.63
C PHE A 128 -20.70 -7.69 -1.88
N SER A 129 -20.15 -8.32 -0.86
CA SER A 129 -19.61 -9.68 -0.93
C SER A 129 -20.68 -10.71 -1.33
N ASP A 130 -21.91 -10.58 -0.83
CA ASP A 130 -23.04 -11.45 -1.14
C ASP A 130 -23.46 -11.42 -2.61
N GLN A 131 -23.25 -10.30 -3.30
CA GLN A 131 -23.49 -10.15 -4.74
C GLN A 131 -22.46 -10.91 -5.58
N TYR A 132 -21.37 -11.39 -4.98
CA TYR A 132 -20.26 -12.03 -5.71
C TYR A 132 -20.00 -13.48 -5.28
N MET A 133 -20.46 -13.90 -4.09
CA MET A 133 -20.18 -15.25 -3.58
C MET A 133 -20.77 -16.38 -4.44
N HIS A 134 -21.86 -16.14 -5.18
CA HIS A 134 -22.40 -17.11 -6.13
C HIS A 134 -21.46 -17.35 -7.34
N LEU A 135 -20.46 -16.50 -7.54
CA LEU A 135 -19.43 -16.58 -8.59
C LEU A 135 -18.06 -17.00 -8.03
N LYS A 136 -18.00 -17.66 -6.87
CA LYS A 136 -16.75 -18.02 -6.18
C LYS A 136 -15.73 -18.69 -7.11
N SER A 137 -16.13 -19.64 -7.94
CA SER A 137 -15.24 -20.33 -8.89
C SER A 137 -14.63 -19.36 -9.91
N THR A 138 -15.43 -18.46 -10.47
CA THR A 138 -14.98 -17.40 -11.38
C THR A 138 -14.03 -16.43 -10.68
N LEU A 139 -14.32 -16.05 -9.44
CA LEU A 139 -13.44 -15.18 -8.65
C LEU A 139 -12.09 -15.85 -8.39
N CYS A 140 -12.06 -17.13 -8.03
CA CYS A 140 -10.82 -17.89 -7.86
C CYS A 140 -10.00 -17.91 -9.16
N ALA A 141 -10.64 -18.20 -10.29
CA ALA A 141 -9.99 -18.22 -11.60
C ALA A 141 -9.43 -16.84 -11.97
N ASN A 142 -10.18 -15.77 -11.71
CA ASN A 142 -9.76 -14.39 -11.98
C ASN A 142 -8.56 -13.99 -11.10
N ILE A 143 -8.55 -14.40 -9.82
CA ILE A 143 -7.40 -14.16 -8.93
C ILE A 143 -6.16 -14.89 -9.46
N GLU A 144 -6.28 -16.14 -9.90
CA GLU A 144 -5.14 -16.87 -10.46
C GLU A 144 -4.62 -16.22 -11.76
N ILE A 145 -5.51 -15.82 -12.66
CA ILE A 145 -5.16 -15.06 -13.87
C ILE A 145 -4.44 -13.75 -13.49
N PHE A 146 -4.97 -13.03 -12.51
CA PHE A 146 -4.38 -11.79 -12.00
C PHE A 146 -2.94 -11.98 -11.53
N PHE A 147 -2.68 -12.97 -10.67
CA PHE A 147 -1.33 -13.27 -10.20
C PHE A 147 -0.40 -13.73 -11.34
N SER A 148 -0.92 -14.55 -12.26
CA SER A 148 -0.18 -14.99 -13.44
C SER A 148 0.24 -13.82 -14.34
N MET A 149 -0.65 -12.86 -14.56
CA MET A 149 -0.39 -11.66 -15.36
C MET A 149 0.62 -10.73 -14.69
N LEU A 150 0.48 -10.45 -13.40
CA LEU A 150 1.47 -9.67 -12.64
C LEU A 150 2.85 -10.34 -12.66
N SER A 151 2.90 -11.65 -12.46
CA SER A 151 4.12 -12.45 -12.54
C SER A 151 4.83 -12.29 -13.88
N LYS A 152 4.08 -12.25 -14.99
CA LYS A 152 4.63 -12.01 -16.33
C LYS A 152 5.15 -10.58 -16.48
N LEU A 153 4.42 -9.57 -16.00
CA LEU A 153 4.85 -8.16 -16.06
C LEU A 153 6.11 -7.93 -15.22
N SER A 154 6.14 -8.46 -13.99
CA SER A 154 7.30 -8.42 -13.10
C SER A 154 8.56 -8.98 -13.78
N LYS A 155 8.44 -10.13 -14.44
CA LYS A 155 9.56 -10.74 -15.20
C LYS A 155 9.93 -9.93 -16.45
N LYS A 156 8.93 -9.49 -17.22
CA LYS A 156 9.12 -8.75 -18.47
C LYS A 156 9.89 -7.45 -18.26
N TYR A 157 9.56 -6.72 -17.19
CA TYR A 157 10.15 -5.42 -16.88
C TYR A 157 11.19 -5.46 -15.76
N ASN A 158 11.54 -6.66 -15.28
CA ASN A 158 12.51 -6.88 -14.18
C ASN A 158 12.25 -5.99 -12.95
N ILE A 159 11.00 -5.93 -12.51
CA ILE A 159 10.55 -5.09 -11.39
C ILE A 159 9.75 -5.93 -10.41
N LYS A 160 9.95 -5.71 -9.11
CA LYS A 160 9.15 -6.40 -8.07
C LYS A 160 7.75 -5.81 -8.04
N ILE A 161 6.73 -6.66 -7.90
CA ILE A 161 5.35 -6.17 -7.77
C ILE A 161 4.86 -6.43 -6.34
N TYR A 162 4.38 -5.38 -5.69
CA TYR A 162 3.81 -5.41 -4.36
C TYR A 162 2.30 -5.20 -4.41
N LEU A 163 1.59 -5.98 -3.62
CA LEU A 163 0.15 -5.91 -3.45
C LEU A 163 -0.13 -5.24 -2.11
N GLU A 164 -0.74 -4.08 -2.10
CA GLU A 164 -1.12 -3.37 -0.88
C GLU A 164 -2.57 -3.68 -0.52
N ASN A 165 -2.84 -3.98 0.75
CA ASN A 165 -4.21 -4.21 1.19
C ASN A 165 -5.04 -2.91 1.15
N ASP A 166 -6.11 -2.92 0.38
CA ASP A 166 -7.24 -2.03 0.63
C ASP A 166 -8.12 -2.66 1.73
N LEU A 167 -9.44 -2.55 1.66
CA LEU A 167 -10.32 -3.36 2.50
C LEU A 167 -10.29 -4.82 2.02
N ILE A 168 -10.06 -5.74 2.95
CA ILE A 168 -9.98 -7.17 2.66
C ILE A 168 -11.27 -7.87 3.09
N SER A 169 -11.79 -8.78 2.28
CA SER A 169 -12.95 -9.57 2.71
C SER A 169 -12.61 -10.44 3.93
N THR A 170 -13.48 -10.48 4.93
CA THR A 170 -13.38 -11.41 6.07
C THR A 170 -13.71 -12.86 5.71
N ASN A 171 -14.07 -13.12 4.45
CA ASN A 171 -14.25 -14.48 3.95
C ASN A 171 -12.91 -15.23 3.95
N LEU A 172 -12.78 -16.21 4.86
CA LEU A 172 -11.56 -17.00 5.04
C LEU A 172 -11.11 -17.73 3.78
N ASP A 173 -12.04 -18.17 2.91
CA ASP A 173 -11.65 -18.84 1.66
C ASP A 173 -10.91 -17.88 0.74
N LEU A 174 -11.36 -16.63 0.62
CA LEU A 174 -10.68 -15.62 -0.20
C LEU A 174 -9.31 -15.27 0.37
N GLN A 175 -9.19 -15.18 1.70
CA GLN A 175 -7.89 -14.94 2.34
C GLN A 175 -6.92 -16.11 2.14
N ASN A 176 -7.41 -17.36 2.24
CA ASN A 176 -6.63 -18.57 1.98
C ASN A 176 -6.19 -18.66 0.52
N ILE A 177 -7.05 -18.27 -0.42
CA ILE A 177 -6.70 -18.18 -1.84
C ILE A 177 -5.60 -17.15 -2.04
N LEU A 178 -5.73 -15.95 -1.45
CA LEU A 178 -4.71 -14.91 -1.54
C LEU A 178 -3.36 -15.40 -1.00
N CYS A 179 -3.36 -16.04 0.17
CA CYS A 179 -2.16 -16.65 0.75
C CYS A 179 -1.53 -17.67 -0.20
N SER A 180 -2.34 -18.60 -0.72
CA SER A 180 -1.88 -19.65 -1.64
C SER A 180 -1.29 -19.06 -2.94
N MET A 181 -1.85 -17.95 -3.44
CA MET A 181 -1.33 -17.28 -4.62
C MET A 181 -0.02 -16.54 -4.36
N LEU A 182 0.13 -15.88 -3.21
CA LEU A 182 1.39 -15.24 -2.82
C LEU A 182 2.51 -16.28 -2.61
N GLU A 183 2.18 -17.48 -2.12
CA GLU A 183 3.13 -18.60 -2.04
C GLU A 183 3.50 -19.14 -3.43
N LYS A 184 2.49 -19.36 -4.29
CA LYS A 184 2.69 -19.88 -5.66
C LYS A 184 3.48 -18.91 -6.55
N TYR A 185 3.20 -17.61 -6.44
CA TYR A 185 3.84 -16.54 -7.21
C TYR A 185 4.74 -15.71 -6.30
N ASN A 186 5.74 -16.38 -5.71
CA ASN A 186 6.60 -15.83 -4.65
C ASN A 186 7.41 -14.57 -5.00
N GLN A 187 7.48 -14.17 -6.27
CA GLN A 187 8.08 -12.91 -6.70
C GLN A 187 7.16 -11.70 -6.44
N ILE A 188 5.85 -11.93 -6.33
CA ILE A 188 4.88 -10.94 -5.91
C ILE A 188 4.88 -10.93 -4.39
N LYS A 189 4.97 -9.74 -3.79
CA LYS A 189 5.03 -9.57 -2.33
C LYS A 189 3.85 -8.75 -1.85
N LEU A 190 3.69 -8.72 -0.54
CA LEU A 190 2.65 -7.93 0.12
C LEU A 190 3.24 -6.62 0.66
N CYS A 191 2.49 -5.54 0.49
CA CYS A 191 2.59 -4.34 1.30
C CYS A 191 1.46 -4.34 2.33
N LEU A 192 1.78 -4.16 3.61
CA LEU A 192 0.77 -3.98 4.65
C LEU A 192 0.57 -2.50 4.93
N ASP A 193 -0.62 -1.98 4.63
CA ASP A 193 -1.06 -0.65 5.07
C ASP A 193 -1.68 -0.77 6.47
N ILE A 194 -0.94 -0.27 7.46
CA ILE A 194 -1.34 -0.32 8.88
C ILE A 194 -2.57 0.54 9.17
N GLY A 195 -2.68 1.72 8.54
CA GLY A 195 -3.82 2.60 8.75
C GLY A 195 -5.10 1.97 8.23
N ARG A 196 -5.06 1.30 7.07
CA ARG A 196 -6.17 0.53 6.51
C ARG A 196 -6.54 -0.66 7.40
N LEU A 197 -5.56 -1.42 7.89
CA LEU A 197 -5.81 -2.55 8.79
C LEU A 197 -6.52 -2.10 10.07
N HIS A 198 -6.05 -1.01 10.69
CA HIS A 198 -6.67 -0.43 11.88
C HIS A 198 -8.09 0.06 11.60
N LEU A 199 -8.28 0.83 10.52
CA LEU A 199 -9.60 1.33 10.17
C LEU A 199 -10.58 0.20 9.88
N GLN A 200 -10.13 -0.87 9.22
CA GLN A 200 -10.98 -2.01 8.95
C GLN A 200 -11.38 -2.71 10.25
N ALA A 201 -10.43 -3.00 11.15
CA ALA A 201 -10.72 -3.62 12.45
C ALA A 201 -11.66 -2.76 13.31
N ALA A 202 -11.59 -1.44 13.16
CA ALA A 202 -12.51 -0.55 13.84
C ALA A 202 -13.93 -0.63 13.26
N LEU A 203 -14.10 -0.89 11.96
CA LEU A 203 -15.38 -0.86 11.25
C LEU A 203 -16.05 -2.22 11.07
N ASP A 204 -15.26 -3.29 11.01
CA ASP A 204 -15.70 -4.66 10.80
C ASP A 204 -15.32 -5.49 12.03
N VAL A 205 -16.34 -5.89 12.81
CA VAL A 205 -16.16 -6.66 14.05
C VAL A 205 -15.60 -8.06 13.80
N ASP A 206 -15.72 -8.55 12.57
CA ASP A 206 -15.25 -9.88 12.17
C ASP A 206 -13.81 -9.83 11.63
N PHE A 207 -13.18 -8.66 11.55
CA PHE A 207 -11.81 -8.51 11.07
C PHE A 207 -10.79 -8.46 12.21
N SER A 208 -9.82 -9.37 12.19
CA SER A 208 -8.70 -9.40 13.13
C SER A 208 -7.38 -9.10 12.43
N ILE A 209 -6.74 -7.98 12.81
CA ILE A 209 -5.43 -7.57 12.30
C ILE A 209 -4.39 -8.68 12.55
N LEU A 210 -4.38 -9.25 13.76
CA LEU A 210 -3.39 -10.26 14.14
C LEU A 210 -3.56 -11.56 13.34
N GLN A 211 -4.81 -12.01 13.10
CA GLN A 211 -5.05 -13.19 12.26
C GLN A 211 -4.64 -12.92 10.81
N PHE A 212 -4.92 -11.73 10.28
CA PHE A 212 -4.52 -11.35 8.93
C PHE A 212 -2.99 -11.33 8.78
N ILE A 213 -2.27 -10.73 9.75
CA ILE A 213 -0.80 -10.72 9.79
C ILE A 213 -0.25 -12.13 9.95
N GLN A 214 -0.83 -12.97 10.81
CA GLN A 214 -0.39 -14.36 10.97
C GLN A 214 -0.52 -15.15 9.67
N LEU A 215 -1.57 -14.88 8.88
CA LEU A 215 -1.80 -15.57 7.62
C LEU A 215 -0.84 -15.11 6.51
N LEU A 216 -0.64 -13.80 6.36
CA LEU A 216 0.01 -13.22 5.17
C LEU A 216 1.34 -12.52 5.46
N GLY A 217 1.69 -12.29 6.73
CA GLY A 217 2.84 -11.49 7.15
C GLY A 217 4.19 -11.99 6.63
N LYS A 218 4.33 -13.31 6.42
CA LYS A 218 5.53 -13.91 5.81
C LYS A 218 5.80 -13.43 4.38
N CYS A 219 4.76 -13.00 3.67
CA CYS A 219 4.83 -12.48 2.31
C CYS A 219 5.09 -10.96 2.27
N THR A 220 5.05 -10.29 3.43
CA THR A 220 5.25 -8.84 3.54
C THR A 220 6.70 -8.47 3.25
N ARG A 221 6.89 -7.51 2.35
CA ARG A 221 8.20 -6.88 2.07
C ARG A 221 8.17 -5.36 2.14
N HIS A 222 6.99 -4.78 2.30
CA HIS A 222 6.80 -3.35 2.46
C HIS A 222 5.69 -3.09 3.48
N VAL A 223 5.78 -1.98 4.19
CA VAL A 223 4.76 -1.55 5.15
C VAL A 223 4.52 -0.08 4.93
N HIS A 224 3.26 0.27 4.72
CA HIS A 224 2.82 1.66 4.73
C HIS A 224 2.42 2.05 6.15
N LEU A 225 3.12 3.06 6.67
CA LEU A 225 3.03 3.48 8.06
C LEU A 225 2.37 4.85 8.17
N TRP A 226 1.11 4.81 8.55
CA TRP A 226 0.34 5.96 8.99
C TRP A 226 -0.67 5.54 10.06
N ASN A 227 -1.26 6.53 10.73
CA ASN A 227 -2.24 6.32 11.78
C ASN A 227 -3.49 7.15 11.51
N SER A 228 -4.63 6.71 12.05
CA SER A 228 -5.92 7.38 11.94
C SER A 228 -6.89 6.87 12.98
N SER A 229 -8.04 7.52 13.05
CA SER A 229 -9.23 7.04 13.76
C SER A 229 -10.43 7.22 12.84
N LYS A 230 -11.57 6.57 13.16
CA LYS A 230 -12.79 6.66 12.33
C LYS A 230 -13.17 8.10 11.98
N VAL A 231 -13.15 8.99 12.97
CA VAL A 231 -13.53 10.40 12.81
C VAL A 231 -12.52 11.16 11.94
N HIS A 232 -11.22 10.97 12.20
CA HIS A 232 -10.17 11.69 11.48
C HIS A 232 -9.94 11.16 10.06
N ASN A 233 -10.35 9.92 9.76
CA ASN A 233 -10.24 9.36 8.42
C ASN A 233 -11.12 10.12 7.42
N ILE A 234 -12.29 10.60 7.84
CA ILE A 234 -13.23 11.36 6.99
C ILE A 234 -12.55 12.60 6.41
N THR A 235 -11.67 13.26 7.18
CA THR A 235 -11.03 14.52 6.79
C THR A 235 -9.68 14.34 6.11
N GLY A 236 -9.20 13.12 5.87
CA GLY A 236 -7.89 12.91 5.26
C GLY A 236 -7.17 11.64 5.69
N GLY A 237 -7.27 11.28 6.98
CA GLY A 237 -6.41 10.25 7.57
C GLY A 237 -4.93 10.63 7.49
N HIS A 238 -4.07 9.61 7.34
CA HIS A 238 -2.62 9.74 7.08
C HIS A 238 -1.86 10.62 8.09
N TYR A 239 -2.14 10.43 9.39
CA TYR A 239 -1.37 11.06 10.45
C TYR A 239 -0.07 10.29 10.70
N PRO A 240 1.01 10.95 11.12
CA PRO A 240 2.24 10.24 11.48
C PRO A 240 2.00 9.37 12.72
N ALA A 241 2.60 8.18 12.74
CA ALA A 241 2.51 7.23 13.85
C ALA A 241 3.41 7.63 15.03
N ILE A 242 3.10 8.77 15.64
CA ILE A 242 3.89 9.35 16.74
C ILE A 242 3.44 8.84 18.10
N LYS A 243 4.40 8.66 19.01
CA LYS A 243 4.22 8.12 20.37
C LYS A 243 3.06 8.70 21.17
N ARG A 244 2.73 9.98 20.97
CA ARG A 244 1.63 10.62 21.71
C ARG A 244 0.24 10.07 21.35
N LEU A 245 0.11 9.33 20.24
CA LEU A 245 -1.16 8.76 19.78
C LEU A 245 -1.43 7.35 20.31
N ASP A 246 -0.40 6.61 20.73
CA ASP A 246 -0.47 5.18 21.07
C ASP A 246 -1.48 4.84 22.18
N ASN A 247 -1.85 5.81 23.02
CA ASN A 247 -2.76 5.63 24.14
C ASN A 247 -4.06 6.44 24.01
N ILE A 248 -4.33 7.01 22.84
CA ILE A 248 -5.56 7.77 22.61
C ILE A 248 -6.64 6.81 22.06
N PRO A 249 -7.80 6.67 22.75
CA PRO A 249 -8.87 5.81 22.27
C PRO A 249 -9.25 6.10 20.81
N GLY A 250 -9.33 5.03 20.01
CA GLY A 250 -9.70 5.09 18.59
C GLY A 250 -8.52 5.21 17.61
N TRP A 251 -7.30 5.45 18.09
CA TRP A 251 -6.07 5.39 17.29
C TRP A 251 -5.46 3.99 17.31
N ALA A 252 -4.63 3.68 16.32
CA ALA A 252 -3.97 2.38 16.22
C ALA A 252 -2.82 2.26 17.23
N ASP A 253 -2.67 1.08 17.84
CA ASP A 253 -1.43 0.67 18.50
C ASP A 253 -0.44 0.20 17.43
N VAL A 254 0.27 1.16 16.84
CA VAL A 254 1.17 0.92 15.71
C VAL A 254 2.36 0.05 16.12
N ALA A 255 2.86 0.21 17.35
CA ALA A 255 3.99 -0.56 17.85
C ALA A 255 3.64 -2.06 17.92
N GLU A 256 2.47 -2.41 18.46
CA GLU A 256 2.04 -3.80 18.55
C GLU A 256 1.78 -4.42 17.17
N ILE A 257 1.23 -3.65 16.22
CA ILE A 257 1.05 -4.11 14.84
C ILE A 257 2.40 -4.36 14.17
N LEU A 258 3.37 -3.43 14.27
CA LEU A 258 4.71 -3.61 13.70
C LEU A 258 5.43 -4.81 14.32
N LYS A 259 5.30 -5.01 15.62
CA LYS A 259 5.83 -6.18 16.32
C LYS A 259 5.24 -7.48 15.77
N ALA A 260 3.92 -7.54 15.60
CA ALA A 260 3.25 -8.70 15.00
C ALA A 260 3.75 -8.99 13.58
N ILE A 261 3.97 -7.96 12.74
CA ILE A 261 4.54 -8.11 11.39
C ILE A 261 5.97 -8.67 11.48
N LYS A 262 6.80 -8.11 12.37
CA LYS A 262 8.19 -8.52 12.57
C LYS A 262 8.32 -9.97 13.04
N CYS A 263 7.36 -10.47 13.82
CA CYS A 263 7.30 -11.89 14.18
C CYS A 263 7.08 -12.81 12.98
N GLN A 264 6.56 -12.31 11.85
CA GLN A 264 6.34 -13.08 10.62
C GLN A 264 7.40 -12.83 9.54
N SER A 265 7.97 -11.63 9.48
CA SER A 265 9.01 -11.24 8.52
C SER A 265 9.84 -10.11 9.10
N ASP A 266 11.16 -10.30 9.22
CA ASP A 266 12.13 -9.27 9.64
C ASP A 266 12.69 -8.45 8.46
N ASP A 267 12.59 -8.99 7.25
CA ASP A 267 13.00 -8.37 5.99
C ASP A 267 11.83 -7.60 5.34
N PHE A 268 11.64 -6.34 5.73
CA PHE A 268 10.70 -5.42 5.06
C PHE A 268 11.19 -3.98 5.11
N SER A 269 10.73 -3.14 4.19
CA SER A 269 10.90 -1.69 4.26
C SER A 269 9.64 -0.99 4.75
N VAL A 270 9.76 0.24 5.23
CA VAL A 270 8.66 1.04 5.77
C VAL A 270 8.56 2.37 5.01
N LEU A 271 7.39 2.66 4.45
CA LEU A 271 7.03 3.99 3.96
C LEU A 271 6.35 4.78 5.06
N LEU A 272 6.83 5.99 5.33
CA LEU A 272 6.17 6.90 6.26
C LEU A 272 5.03 7.64 5.56
N GLU A 273 3.92 6.95 5.32
CA GLU A 273 2.77 7.38 4.50
C GLU A 273 1.87 8.43 5.18
N HIS A 274 2.48 9.41 5.84
CA HIS A 274 1.76 10.54 6.41
C HIS A 274 1.87 11.75 5.50
N HIS A 275 0.95 12.70 5.66
CA HIS A 275 1.13 14.01 5.03
C HIS A 275 2.38 14.69 5.62
N LEU A 276 3.47 14.74 4.84
CA LEU A 276 4.77 15.30 5.26
C LEU A 276 4.67 16.70 5.89
N MET A 277 3.69 17.49 5.45
CA MET A 277 3.45 18.86 5.93
C MET A 277 2.81 18.93 7.33
N LEU A 278 2.37 17.80 7.91
CA LEU A 278 1.89 17.73 9.29
C LEU A 278 3.03 17.85 10.32
N LEU A 279 4.28 17.66 9.89
CA LEU A 279 5.45 17.78 10.74
C LEU A 279 6.39 18.86 10.21
N LYS A 280 6.95 19.66 11.14
CA LYS A 280 8.14 20.45 10.83
C LYS A 280 9.34 19.51 10.62
N PRO A 281 10.36 19.90 9.85
CA PRO A 281 11.54 19.06 9.62
C PRO A 281 12.17 18.46 10.88
N ALA A 282 12.33 19.26 11.94
CA ALA A 282 12.88 18.78 13.22
C ALA A 282 11.97 17.72 13.91
N GLU A 283 10.65 17.88 13.80
CA GLU A 283 9.69 16.90 14.33
C GLU A 283 9.68 15.62 13.50
N ALA A 284 9.87 15.73 12.18
CA ALA A 284 9.99 14.58 11.29
C ALA A 284 11.22 13.72 11.66
N PHE A 285 12.36 14.33 11.98
CA PHE A 285 13.54 13.56 12.41
C PHE A 285 13.31 12.81 13.72
N LEU A 286 12.65 13.42 14.70
CA LEU A 286 12.26 12.73 15.93
C LEU A 286 11.28 11.58 15.65
N TYR A 287 10.37 11.77 14.69
CA TYR A 287 9.48 10.72 14.23
C TYR A 287 10.25 9.56 13.57
N TYR A 288 11.26 9.84 12.75
CA TYR A 288 12.06 8.79 12.11
C TYR A 288 12.83 7.96 13.15
N GLU A 289 13.41 8.62 14.16
CA GLU A 289 14.07 7.93 15.27
C GLU A 289 13.07 7.08 16.07
N TYR A 290 11.84 7.55 16.26
CA TYR A 290 10.80 6.76 16.93
C TYR A 290 10.40 5.52 16.12
N VAL A 291 10.23 5.65 14.81
CA VAL A 291 9.93 4.51 13.93
C VAL A 291 11.09 3.52 13.93
N GLN A 292 12.32 4.01 13.84
CA GLN A 292 13.50 3.15 13.91
C GLN A 292 13.56 2.37 15.23
N PHE A 293 13.28 3.05 16.35
CA PHE A 293 13.20 2.42 17.66
C PHE A 293 12.17 1.28 17.67
N MET A 294 10.94 1.51 17.19
CA MET A 294 9.91 0.47 17.09
C MET A 294 10.35 -0.72 16.22
N LEU A 295 11.12 -0.48 15.15
CA LEU A 295 11.62 -1.53 14.27
C LEU A 295 12.80 -2.31 14.87
N GLU A 296 13.53 -1.72 15.81
CA GLU A 296 14.67 -2.36 16.49
C GLU A 296 14.25 -3.15 17.74
N GLU A 297 13.16 -2.76 18.42
CA GLU A 297 12.63 -3.48 19.57
C GLU A 297 12.32 -4.95 19.24
N LYS A 298 12.69 -5.86 20.15
CA LYS A 298 12.55 -7.31 19.99
C LYS A 298 11.23 -7.82 20.57
#